data_AF-A0A1F1KWL2-F1
#
_entry.id   AF-A0A1F1KWL2-F1
#
_cell.length_a   1.000
_cell.length_b   1.000
_cell.length_c   1.000
_cell.angle_alpha   90.00
_cell.angle_beta   90.00
_cell.angle_gamma   90.00
#
_symmetry.space_group_name_H-M   'P 1'
#
loop_
_entity.id
_entity.type
_entity.pdbx_description
1 polymer ?
#
loop_
_entity_poly.entity_id
_entity_poly.type
_entity_poly.pdbx_seq_one_letter_code
_entity_poly.pdbx_strand_id
1 'polypeptide(L)'
;MDRIFTKEELAGSAYNLINELLKDAEFLGEKFYKSIIIDDDNDISVLDNNKKFQREYSLSEVSYLLSDSIDGFWEADKSFIEYVNYLEKKIEDKYCELNQYNFIEYCKSVYNLKYKTLNVYSKLKEIERLV
;
A
#
# COMPACT_ATOMS: atom_id res chain seq x y z
N MET A 1 -30.37 -8.36 3.35
CA MET A 1 -30.30 -7.02 3.97
C MET A 1 -28.90 -6.53 3.71
N ASP A 2 -28.75 -5.53 2.84
CA ASP A 2 -27.46 -4.85 2.69
C ASP A 2 -27.23 -4.05 3.96
N ARG A 3 -26.20 -4.42 4.73
CA ARG A 3 -25.78 -3.66 5.91
C ARG A 3 -25.29 -2.31 5.43
N ILE A 4 -25.85 -1.23 5.95
CA ILE A 4 -25.31 0.12 5.74
C ILE A 4 -24.09 0.25 6.66
N PHE A 5 -22.92 0.46 6.06
CA PHE A 5 -21.69 0.73 6.80
C PHE A 5 -21.61 2.21 7.14
N THR A 6 -21.12 2.53 8.32
CA THR A 6 -20.84 3.92 8.73
C THR A 6 -19.54 4.42 8.06
N LYS A 7 -19.41 5.76 7.92
CA LYS A 7 -18.20 6.38 7.36
C LYS A 7 -16.94 5.97 8.15
N GLU A 8 -17.06 5.90 9.48
CA GLU A 8 -15.99 5.46 10.39
C GLU A 8 -15.58 3.99 10.16
N GLU A 9 -16.54 3.06 9.98
CA GLU A 9 -16.24 1.66 9.68
C GLU A 9 -15.53 1.50 8.32
N LEU A 10 -15.94 2.27 7.33
CA LEU A 10 -15.32 2.27 6.00
C LEU A 10 -13.90 2.86 6.04
N ALA A 11 -13.69 3.96 6.76
CA ALA A 11 -12.37 4.56 6.97
C ALA A 11 -11.43 3.63 7.73
N GLY A 12 -11.89 3.01 8.80
CA GLY A 12 -11.13 2.00 9.54
C GLY A 12 -10.73 0.81 8.67
N SER A 13 -11.64 0.37 7.79
CA SER A 13 -11.37 -0.70 6.84
C SER A 13 -10.32 -0.30 5.80
N ALA A 14 -10.44 0.88 5.19
CA ALA A 14 -9.47 1.40 4.24
C ALA A 14 -8.08 1.55 4.88
N TYR A 15 -8.02 2.16 6.07
CA TYR A 15 -6.79 2.33 6.84
C TYR A 15 -6.08 0.99 7.08
N ASN A 16 -6.81 -0.02 7.57
CA ASN A 16 -6.21 -1.33 7.87
C ASN A 16 -5.64 -2.00 6.62
N LEU A 17 -6.38 -1.96 5.50
CA LEU A 17 -5.92 -2.52 4.24
C LEU A 17 -4.63 -1.87 3.75
N ILE A 18 -4.54 -0.53 3.82
CA ILE A 18 -3.36 0.22 3.38
C ILE A 18 -2.19 -0.03 4.35
N ASN A 19 -2.43 0.05 5.67
CA ASN A 19 -1.39 -0.13 6.68
C ASN A 19 -0.75 -1.52 6.63
N GLU A 20 -1.56 -2.57 6.41
CA GLU A 20 -1.04 -3.93 6.21
C GLU A 20 -0.18 -4.05 4.95
N LEU A 21 -0.54 -3.37 3.87
CA LEU A 21 0.26 -3.36 2.65
C LEU A 21 1.60 -2.65 2.86
N LEU A 22 1.61 -1.55 3.60
CA LEU A 22 2.83 -0.79 3.89
C LEU A 22 3.78 -1.53 4.81
N LYS A 23 3.28 -2.29 5.77
CA LYS A 23 4.14 -3.14 6.63
C LYS A 23 4.88 -4.20 5.81
N ASP A 24 4.22 -4.81 4.84
CA ASP A 24 4.86 -5.77 3.94
C ASP A 24 5.92 -5.09 3.07
N ALA A 25 5.67 -3.87 2.63
CA ALA A 25 6.64 -3.07 1.89
C ALA A 25 7.86 -2.63 2.73
N GLU A 26 7.63 -2.19 3.97
CA GLU A 26 8.70 -1.81 4.90
C GLU A 26 9.63 -2.97 5.22
N PHE A 27 9.09 -4.19 5.30
CA PHE A 27 9.90 -5.39 5.42
C PHE A 27 10.85 -5.61 4.23
N LEU A 28 10.47 -5.16 3.04
CA LEU A 28 11.30 -5.21 1.83
C LEU A 28 12.32 -4.07 1.76
N GLY A 29 12.37 -3.22 2.80
CA GLY A 29 13.26 -2.06 2.88
C GLY A 29 12.66 -0.78 2.29
N GLU A 30 11.38 -0.80 1.90
CA GLU A 30 10.72 0.37 1.33
C GLU A 30 9.93 1.14 2.36
N LYS A 31 10.22 2.43 2.47
CA LYS A 31 9.39 3.33 3.26
C LYS A 31 8.69 4.30 2.33
N PHE A 32 7.53 3.90 1.83
CA PHE A 32 6.74 4.75 0.93
C PHE A 32 6.21 5.99 1.64
N TYR A 33 5.71 5.81 2.86
CA TYR A 33 5.13 6.89 3.66
C TYR A 33 5.74 6.93 5.06
N LYS A 34 5.76 8.12 5.65
CA LYS A 34 6.15 8.33 7.04
C LYS A 34 5.05 7.86 7.99
N SER A 35 3.80 8.17 7.67
CA SER A 35 2.62 7.79 8.45
C SER A 35 1.36 7.89 7.61
N ILE A 36 0.35 7.10 8.00
CA ILE A 36 -1.04 7.23 7.56
C ILE A 36 -1.90 7.40 8.80
N ILE A 37 -2.91 8.25 8.73
CA ILE A 37 -3.90 8.48 9.78
C ILE A 37 -5.30 8.59 9.18
N ILE A 38 -6.31 8.34 9.99
CA ILE A 38 -7.70 8.73 9.73
C ILE A 38 -7.89 10.08 10.42
N ASP A 39 -8.38 11.09 9.71
CA ASP A 39 -8.66 12.40 10.29
C ASP A 39 -10.09 12.51 10.87
N ASP A 40 -10.42 13.67 11.42
CA ASP A 40 -11.71 13.94 12.07
C ASP A 40 -12.90 13.84 11.09
N ASP A 41 -12.66 13.99 9.78
CA ASP A 41 -13.66 13.85 8.73
C ASP A 41 -13.80 12.39 8.25
N ASN A 42 -13.05 11.44 8.83
CA ASN A 42 -12.92 10.04 8.40
C ASN A 42 -12.30 9.88 7.01
N ASP A 43 -11.50 10.84 6.57
CA ASP A 43 -10.72 10.75 5.35
C ASP A 43 -9.32 10.19 5.66
N ILE A 44 -8.62 9.71 4.62
CA ILE A 44 -7.30 9.08 4.76
C ILE A 44 -6.22 10.11 4.46
N SER A 45 -5.43 10.42 5.48
CA SER A 45 -4.34 11.37 5.42
C SER A 45 -2.98 10.66 5.40
N VAL A 46 -2.13 11.01 4.45
CA VAL A 46 -0.83 10.38 4.21
C VAL A 46 0.30 11.42 4.27
N LEU A 47 1.32 11.13 5.08
CA LEU A 47 2.54 11.93 5.15
C LEU A 47 3.67 11.22 4.42
N ASP A 48 4.17 11.84 3.36
CA ASP A 48 5.29 11.33 2.55
C ASP A 48 6.63 11.48 3.31
N ASN A 49 7.57 10.54 3.14
CA ASN A 49 8.90 10.64 3.73
C ASN A 49 9.75 11.77 3.13
N ASN A 50 9.48 12.15 1.88
CA ASN A 50 10.32 13.07 1.11
C ASN A 50 9.67 14.45 0.88
N LYS A 51 8.40 14.64 1.24
CA LYS A 51 7.68 15.90 1.03
C LYS A 51 7.29 16.54 2.36
N LYS A 52 7.28 17.88 2.40
CA LYS A 52 6.73 18.66 3.52
C LYS A 52 5.19 18.64 3.58
N PHE A 53 4.54 18.01 2.61
CA PHE A 53 3.10 18.11 2.40
C PHE A 53 2.40 16.80 2.74
N GLN A 54 1.34 16.92 3.52
CA GLN A 54 0.33 15.88 3.75
C GLN A 54 -0.58 15.83 2.53
N ARG A 55 -0.88 14.62 2.03
CA ARG A 55 -1.92 14.40 1.04
C ARG A 55 -3.12 13.81 1.74
N GLU A 56 -4.30 14.28 1.38
CA GLU A 56 -5.57 13.85 1.94
C GLU A 56 -6.38 13.20 0.83
N TYR A 57 -7.01 12.08 1.16
CA TYR A 57 -7.82 11.30 0.24
C TYR A 57 -9.17 11.04 0.88
N SER A 58 -10.23 11.59 0.28
CA SER A 58 -11.59 11.26 0.69
C SER A 58 -11.88 9.78 0.48
N LEU A 59 -12.82 9.20 1.23
CA LEU A 59 -13.19 7.80 1.04
C LEU A 59 -13.75 7.50 -0.36
N SER A 60 -14.30 8.50 -1.05
CA SER A 60 -14.76 8.37 -2.45
C SER A 60 -13.62 8.27 -3.46
N GLU A 61 -12.38 8.50 -3.05
CA GLU A 61 -11.22 8.57 -3.93
C GLU A 61 -9.96 7.90 -3.33
N VAL A 62 -10.15 7.13 -2.25
CA VAL A 62 -9.06 6.53 -1.47
C VAL A 62 -8.21 5.54 -2.27
N SER A 63 -8.74 4.95 -3.34
CA SER A 63 -8.00 4.06 -4.24
C SER A 63 -6.93 4.79 -5.06
N TYR A 64 -7.04 6.12 -5.23
CA TYR A 64 -6.02 6.90 -5.94
C TYR A 64 -4.66 6.88 -5.25
N LEU A 65 -4.63 6.66 -3.92
CA LEU A 65 -3.40 6.41 -3.16
C LEU A 65 -2.55 5.30 -3.79
N LEU A 66 -3.20 4.27 -4.37
CA LEU A 66 -2.54 3.16 -5.02
C LEU A 66 -2.53 3.25 -6.55
N SER A 67 -3.51 3.89 -7.21
CA SER A 67 -3.51 3.99 -8.69
C SER A 67 -2.27 4.72 -9.19
N ASP A 68 -1.87 5.80 -8.51
CA ASP A 68 -0.68 6.57 -8.87
C ASP A 68 0.59 5.71 -8.84
N SER A 69 0.61 4.67 -8.00
CA SER A 69 1.72 3.73 -7.87
C SER A 69 1.63 2.57 -8.88
N ILE A 70 0.43 2.07 -9.16
CA ILE A 70 0.18 0.95 -10.08
C ILE A 70 0.37 1.37 -11.54
N ASP A 71 -0.20 2.53 -11.91
CA ASP A 71 -0.21 3.03 -13.29
C ASP A 71 1.04 3.87 -13.64
N GLY A 72 1.99 4.01 -12.69
CA GLY A 72 3.30 4.61 -12.95
C GLY A 72 3.29 6.15 -12.98
N PHE A 73 2.50 6.81 -12.14
CA PHE A 73 2.38 8.28 -12.11
C PHE A 73 3.35 8.97 -11.14
N TRP A 74 4.25 8.24 -10.47
CA TRP A 74 5.25 8.86 -9.59
C TRP A 74 6.38 9.48 -10.42
N GLU A 75 6.80 10.71 -10.09
CA GLU A 75 7.86 11.51 -10.76
C GLU A 75 9.27 10.86 -10.78
N ALA A 76 9.38 9.59 -10.39
CA ALA A 76 10.59 8.78 -10.45
C ALA A 76 10.32 7.42 -11.14
N ASP A 77 9.67 7.44 -12.30
CA ASP A 77 9.80 6.52 -13.45
C ASP A 77 10.17 5.05 -13.21
N LYS A 78 9.44 4.35 -12.33
CA LYS A 78 9.17 2.91 -12.47
C LYS A 78 7.78 2.59 -11.97
N SER A 79 6.99 1.89 -12.78
CA SER A 79 5.72 1.32 -12.35
C SER A 79 5.95 0.38 -11.16
N PHE A 80 4.96 0.23 -10.27
CA PHE A 80 5.03 -0.74 -9.18
C PHE A 80 5.35 -2.16 -9.66
N ILE A 81 4.94 -2.52 -10.89
CA ILE A 81 5.29 -3.80 -11.53
C ILE A 81 6.80 -3.90 -11.82
N GLU A 82 7.42 -2.85 -12.33
CA GLU A 82 8.87 -2.82 -12.55
C GLU A 82 9.65 -2.88 -11.24
N TYR A 83 9.10 -2.29 -10.17
CA TYR A 83 9.65 -2.39 -8.84
C TYR A 83 9.59 -3.82 -8.28
N VAL A 84 8.46 -4.52 -8.38
CA VAL A 84 8.37 -5.95 -8.00
C VAL A 84 9.36 -6.80 -8.81
N ASN A 85 9.43 -6.59 -10.14
CA ASN A 85 10.39 -7.30 -11.00
C ASN A 85 11.84 -7.03 -10.59
N TYR A 86 12.15 -5.82 -10.10
CA TYR A 86 13.46 -5.48 -9.57
C TYR A 86 13.78 -6.24 -8.27
N LEU A 87 12.82 -6.32 -7.34
CA LEU A 87 12.97 -7.08 -6.11
C LEU A 87 13.15 -8.58 -6.36
N GLU A 88 12.43 -9.14 -7.33
CA GLU A 88 12.59 -10.54 -7.75
C GLU A 88 14.01 -10.83 -8.23
N LYS A 89 14.60 -9.94 -9.03
CA LYS A 89 15.99 -10.07 -9.49
C LYS A 89 17.03 -10.00 -8.38
N LYS A 90 16.68 -9.44 -7.22
CA LYS A 90 17.55 -9.31 -6.04
C LYS A 90 17.44 -10.47 -5.05
N ILE A 91 16.59 -11.47 -5.31
CA ILE A 91 16.42 -12.61 -4.41
C ILE A 91 17.76 -13.33 -4.17
N GLU A 92 18.58 -13.52 -5.19
CA GLU A 92 19.89 -14.19 -5.07
C GLU A 92 20.84 -13.42 -4.14
N ASP A 93 20.91 -12.10 -4.27
CA ASP A 93 21.72 -11.25 -3.38
C ASP A 93 21.26 -11.40 -1.92
N LYS A 94 19.94 -11.44 -1.69
CA LYS A 94 19.34 -11.54 -0.36
C LYS A 94 19.54 -12.90 0.31
N TYR A 95 19.76 -13.97 -0.44
CA TYR A 95 20.07 -15.28 0.13
C TYR A 95 21.37 -15.26 0.95
N CYS A 96 22.36 -14.49 0.51
CA CYS A 96 23.64 -14.36 1.20
C CYS A 96 23.61 -13.37 2.38
N GLU A 97 22.64 -12.44 2.39
CA GLU A 97 22.54 -11.37 3.39
C GLU A 97 21.64 -11.73 4.59
N LEU A 98 20.64 -12.58 4.38
CA LEU A 98 19.61 -12.88 5.37
C LEU A 98 19.77 -14.28 5.96
N ASN A 99 19.35 -14.44 7.22
CA ASN A 99 19.16 -15.78 7.78
C ASN A 99 17.99 -16.50 7.07
N GLN A 100 17.93 -17.83 7.20
CA GLN A 100 16.93 -18.65 6.50
C GLN A 100 15.48 -18.18 6.73
N TYR A 101 15.11 -17.80 7.96
CA TYR A 101 13.76 -17.34 8.26
C TYR A 101 13.44 -16.03 7.54
N ASN A 102 14.30 -15.03 7.67
CA ASN A 102 14.14 -13.73 7.02
C ASN A 102 14.18 -13.84 5.49
N PHE A 103 14.99 -14.75 4.94
CA PHE A 103 15.03 -15.01 3.51
C PHE A 103 13.71 -15.59 2.98
N ILE A 104 13.15 -16.58 3.67
CA ILE A 104 11.84 -17.16 3.30
C ILE A 104 10.75 -16.10 3.34
N GLU A 105 10.71 -15.27 4.39
CA GLU A 105 9.76 -14.17 4.49
C GLU A 105 9.98 -13.12 3.40
N TYR A 106 11.23 -12.82 3.03
CA TYR A 106 11.55 -11.91 1.92
C TYR A 106 10.97 -12.42 0.60
N CYS A 107 11.24 -13.68 0.24
CA CYS A 107 10.70 -14.28 -0.97
C CYS A 107 9.16 -14.24 -0.98
N LYS A 108 8.50 -14.64 0.13
CA LYS A 108 7.04 -14.58 0.24
C LYS A 108 6.52 -13.17 0.04
N SER A 109 7.12 -12.18 0.69
CA SER A 109 6.71 -10.78 0.59
C SER A 109 6.88 -10.25 -0.82
N VAL A 110 8.01 -10.52 -1.51
CA VAL A 110 8.22 -10.10 -2.91
C VAL A 110 7.13 -10.65 -3.83
N TYR A 111 6.87 -11.96 -3.79
CA TYR A 111 5.87 -12.58 -4.67
C TYR A 111 4.44 -12.16 -4.34
N ASN A 112 4.12 -11.95 -3.05
CA ASN A 112 2.79 -11.56 -2.62
C ASN A 112 2.49 -10.09 -2.85
N LEU A 113 3.51 -9.22 -2.85
CA LEU A 113 3.34 -7.76 -2.90
C LEU A 113 2.49 -7.33 -4.09
N LYS A 114 2.72 -7.93 -5.26
CA LYS A 114 1.94 -7.65 -6.48
C LYS A 114 0.45 -7.94 -6.31
N TYR A 115 0.13 -9.17 -5.92
CA TYR A 115 -1.27 -9.60 -5.78
C TYR A 115 -1.97 -8.91 -4.63
N LYS A 116 -1.27 -8.69 -3.51
CA LYS A 116 -1.80 -7.97 -2.35
C LYS A 116 -2.12 -6.52 -2.71
N THR A 117 -1.26 -5.83 -3.45
CA THR A 117 -1.50 -4.45 -3.90
C THR A 117 -2.74 -4.36 -4.79
N LEU A 118 -2.87 -5.25 -5.78
CA LEU A 118 -4.05 -5.29 -6.65
C LEU A 118 -5.35 -5.61 -5.87
N ASN A 119 -5.26 -6.52 -4.89
CA ASN A 119 -6.39 -6.87 -4.03
C ASN A 119 -6.79 -5.69 -3.13
N VAL A 120 -5.83 -5.00 -2.50
CA VAL A 120 -6.10 -3.79 -1.71
C VAL A 120 -6.74 -2.73 -2.60
N TYR A 121 -6.19 -2.46 -3.79
CA TYR A 121 -6.76 -1.51 -4.73
C TYR A 121 -8.23 -1.85 -5.08
N SER A 122 -8.52 -3.12 -5.36
CA SER A 122 -9.91 -3.55 -5.63
C SER A 122 -10.83 -3.33 -4.42
N LYS A 123 -10.37 -3.63 -3.21
CA LYS A 123 -11.15 -3.43 -1.97
C LYS A 123 -11.36 -1.95 -1.66
N LEU A 124 -10.38 -1.10 -1.93
CA LEU A 124 -10.54 0.35 -1.82
C LEU A 124 -11.62 0.86 -2.78
N LYS A 125 -11.65 0.36 -4.03
CA LYS A 125 -12.75 0.65 -4.97
C LYS A 125 -14.11 0.15 -4.52
N GLU A 126 -14.15 -0.97 -3.79
CA GLU A 126 -15.40 -1.42 -3.18
C GLU A 126 -15.86 -0.46 -2.08
N ILE A 127 -14.94 0.04 -1.25
CA ILE A 127 -15.23 1.07 -0.25
C ILE A 127 -15.75 2.35 -0.92
N GLU A 128 -15.10 2.83 -1.98
CA GLU A 128 -15.54 4.02 -2.73
C GLU A 128 -16.98 3.91 -3.26
N ARG A 129 -17.45 2.69 -3.56
CA ARG A 129 -18.83 2.44 -4.04
C ARG A 129 -19.86 2.40 -2.93
N LEU A 130 -19.44 2.27 -1.67
CA LEU A 130 -20.29 2.18 -0.48
C LEU A 130 -20.44 3.55 0.22
N VAL A 131 -19.66 4.54 -0.19
CA VAL A 131 -19.70 5.94 0.25
C VAL A 131 -20.76 6.70 -0.54
#